data_AF-A0A7X8K6R2-F1
#
_entry.id   AF-A0A7X8K6R2-F1
#
_cell.length_a   1.000
_cell.length_b   1.000
_cell.length_c   1.000
_cell.angle_alpha   90.00
_cell.angle_beta   90.00
_cell.angle_gamma   90.00
#
_symmetry.space_group_name_H-M   'P 1'
#
loop_
_entity.id
_entity.type
_entity.pdbx_description
1 polymer ?
#
loop_
_entity_poly.entity_id
_entity_poly.type
_entity_poly.pdbx_seq_one_letter_code
_entity_poly.pdbx_strand_id
1 'polypeptide(L)' 'MSLKISDEQRLFISKNVPEIDMESNDLNDILRPLDIFISDIGLDDNYELTDLGRKAQRIYDDIYLNN' A
#
# COMPACT_ATOMS: atom_id res chain seq x y z
N MET A 1 0.10 -19.38 0.66
CA MET A 1 -1.20 -18.83 0.23
C MET A 1 -0.86 -17.61 -0.61
N SER A 2 -1.37 -17.48 -1.83
CA SER A 2 -1.04 -16.34 -2.68
C SER A 2 -1.88 -15.13 -2.23
N LEU A 3 -1.25 -13.96 -2.10
CA LEU A 3 -1.92 -12.74 -1.68
C LEU A 3 -2.82 -12.20 -2.80
N LYS A 4 -4.06 -11.85 -2.45
CA LYS A 4 -5.05 -11.26 -3.33
C LYS A 4 -4.74 -9.78 -3.53
N ILE A 5 -4.02 -9.49 -4.60
CA ILE A 5 -3.64 -8.12 -5.01
C ILE A 5 -3.94 -7.98 -6.50
N SER A 6 -4.76 -6.99 -6.85
CA SER A 6 -5.16 -6.72 -8.24
C SER A 6 -4.02 -6.10 -9.05
N ASP A 7 -4.08 -6.20 -10.37
CA ASP A 7 -3.05 -5.60 -11.25
C ASP A 7 -2.94 -4.08 -11.07
N GLU A 8 -4.04 -3.38 -10.79
CA GLU A 8 -3.99 -1.95 -10.49
C GLU A 8 -3.24 -1.67 -9.18
N GLN A 9 -3.51 -2.47 -8.14
CA GLN A 9 -2.81 -2.34 -6.86
C GLN A 9 -1.31 -2.65 -7.03
N ARG A 10 -0.95 -3.69 -7.79
CA ARG A 10 0.45 -4.01 -8.13
C ARG A 10 1.13 -2.86 -8.86
N LEU A 11 0.46 -2.26 -9.85
CA LEU A 11 1.00 -1.12 -10.59
C LEU A 11 1.19 0.10 -9.70
N PHE A 12 0.25 0.37 -8.79
CA PHE A 12 0.38 1.46 -7.84
C PHE A 12 1.55 1.24 -6.88
N ILE A 13 1.65 0.04 -6.30
CA ILE A 13 2.70 -0.31 -5.33
C ILE A 13 4.07 -0.23 -6.00
N SER A 14 4.27 -0.90 -7.13
CA SER A 14 5.56 -0.88 -7.85
C SER A 14 6.03 0.52 -8.27
N LYS A 15 5.09 1.45 -8.49
CA LYS A 15 5.41 2.84 -8.85
C LYS A 15 5.78 3.71 -7.64
N ASN A 16 5.09 3.54 -6.50
CA ASN A 16 5.18 4.46 -5.38
C ASN A 16 5.96 3.91 -4.18
N VAL A 17 6.03 2.58 -4.04
CA VAL A 17 6.68 1.86 -2.93
C VAL A 17 7.51 0.69 -3.51
N PRO A 18 8.53 0.99 -4.34
CA PRO A 18 9.29 -0.01 -5.10
C PRO A 18 10.09 -1.00 -4.24
N GLU A 19 10.25 -0.73 -2.95
CA GLU A 19 10.90 -1.60 -1.98
C GLU A 19 10.04 -2.80 -1.54
N ILE A 20 8.73 -2.79 -1.84
CA ILE A 20 7.85 -3.93 -1.55
C ILE A 20 8.21 -5.10 -2.48
N ASP A 21 8.48 -6.26 -1.87
CA ASP A 21 8.59 -7.52 -2.61
C ASP A 21 7.19 -8.06 -2.97
N MET A 22 6.80 -7.83 -4.23
CA MET A 22 5.50 -8.26 -4.78
C MET A 22 5.36 -9.77 -4.96
N GLU A 23 6.45 -10.53 -4.79
CA GLU A 23 6.47 -11.99 -4.79
C GLU A 23 6.39 -12.58 -3.37
N SER A 24 6.42 -11.73 -2.33
CA SER A 24 6.25 -12.20 -0.96
C SER A 24 4.86 -12.83 -0.77
N ASN A 25 4.84 -13.90 0.03
CA ASN A 25 3.62 -14.54 0.49
C ASN A 25 3.24 -14.11 1.92
N ASP A 26 4.07 -13.27 2.57
CA ASP A 26 3.73 -12.68 3.86
C ASP A 26 3.00 -11.35 3.63
N LEU A 27 1.79 -11.27 4.14
CA LEU A 27 0.97 -10.06 4.05
C LEU A 27 1.67 -8.84 4.67
N ASN A 28 2.46 -9.03 5.73
CA ASN A 28 3.14 -7.93 6.42
C ASN A 28 4.27 -7.33 5.61
N ASP A 29 4.88 -8.10 4.71
CA ASP A 29 5.93 -7.59 3.82
C ASP A 29 5.39 -6.55 2.83
N ILE A 30 4.07 -6.54 2.61
CA ILE A 30 3.37 -5.59 1.74
C ILE A 30 2.72 -4.48 2.56
N LEU A 31 2.01 -4.83 3.64
CA LEU A 31 1.29 -3.85 4.44
C LEU A 31 2.22 -2.88 5.15
N ARG A 32 3.33 -3.35 5.73
CA ARG A 32 4.20 -2.49 6.55
C ARG A 32 4.86 -1.37 5.73
N PRO A 33 5.47 -1.62 4.56
CA PRO A 33 6.03 -0.52 3.77
C PRO A 33 4.94 0.40 3.21
N LEU A 34 3.74 -0.12 2.92
CA LEU A 34 2.63 0.70 2.46
C LEU A 34 2.10 1.63 3.56
N ASP A 35 2.04 1.17 4.81
CA ASP A 35 1.70 1.98 6.00
C ASP A 35 2.74 3.10 6.25
N ILE A 36 4.02 2.76 6.12
CA ILE A 36 5.12 3.75 6.18
C ILE A 36 4.94 4.79 5.07
N PHE A 37 4.69 4.36 3.83
CA PHE A 37 4.44 5.27 2.72
C PHE A 37 3.24 6.20 2.97
N ILE A 38 2.14 5.68 3.52
CA ILE A 38 0.97 6.49 3.87
C ILE A 38 1.34 7.54 4.91
N SER A 39 2.09 7.15 5.94
CA SER A 39 2.51 8.04 7.03
C SER A 39 3.51 9.12 6.59
N ASP A 40 4.47 8.76 5.73
CA ASP A 40 5.56 9.64 5.33
C ASP A 40 5.23 10.52 4.12
N ILE A 41 4.44 10.00 3.16
CA ILE A 41 4.17 10.64 1.86
C ILE A 41 2.68 10.89 1.63
N GLY A 42 1.81 10.09 2.25
CA GLY A 42 0.37 10.16 2.04
C GLY A 42 -0.31 11.35 2.74
N LEU A 43 0.35 11.98 3.70
CA LEU A 43 -0.19 13.08 4.49
C LEU A 43 0.31 14.44 4.01
N ASP A 44 -0.51 15.47 4.15
CA ASP A 44 -0.10 16.86 4.00
C ASP A 44 0.45 17.44 5.32
N ASP A 45 0.84 18.72 5.31
CA ASP A 45 1.39 19.42 6.48
C ASP A 45 0.41 19.50 7.67
N ASN A 46 -0.89 19.27 7.45
CA ASN A 46 -1.91 19.23 8.48
C ASN A 46 -2.21 17.80 8.97
N TYR A 47 -1.43 16.81 8.55
CA TYR A 47 -1.66 15.39 8.79
C TYR A 47 -2.98 14.88 8.19
N GLU A 48 -3.50 15.54 7.16
CA GLU A 48 -4.66 15.05 6.42
C GLU A 48 -4.21 14.19 5.22
N LEU A 49 -4.96 13.14 4.90
CA LEU A 49 -4.67 12.33 3.72
C LEU A 49 -4.84 13.16 2.44
N THR A 50 -3.76 13.27 1.69
CA THR A 50 -3.77 13.76 0.31
C THR A 50 -4.52 12.80 -0.61
N ASP A 51 -4.77 13.17 -1.87
CA ASP A 51 -5.38 12.23 -2.83
C ASP A 51 -4.53 10.98 -3.07
N LEU A 52 -3.19 11.13 -3.04
CA LEU A 52 -2.26 10.01 -3.11
C LEU A 52 -2.37 9.12 -1.86
N GLY A 53 -2.39 9.73 -0.68
CA GLY A 53 -2.58 9.03 0.60
C GLY A 53 -3.92 8.29 0.66
N ARG A 54 -5.02 8.92 0.24
CA ARG A 54 -6.36 8.28 0.17
C ARG A 54 -6.39 7.11 -0.80
N LYS A 55 -5.60 7.15 -1.88
CA LYS A 55 -5.48 6.00 -2.80
C LYS A 55 -4.67 4.89 -2.14
N ALA A 56 -3.53 5.22 -1.51
CA ALA A 56 -2.70 4.25 -0.81
C ALA A 56 -3.44 3.58 0.36
N GLN A 57 -4.17 4.34 1.19
CA GLN A 57 -4.99 3.82 2.29
C GLN A 57 -6.07 2.85 1.78
N ARG A 58 -6.77 3.19 0.69
CA ARG A 58 -7.77 2.28 0.11
C ARG A 58 -7.15 0.96 -0.35
N ILE A 59 -5.98 1.03 -0.98
CA ILE A 59 -5.24 -0.17 -1.40
C ILE A 59 -4.80 -0.99 -0.18
N TYR A 60 -4.29 -0.35 0.86
CA TYR A 60 -3.93 -0.99 2.13
C TYR A 60 -5.12 -1.74 2.72
N ASP A 61 -6.26 -1.04 2.89
CA ASP A 61 -7.47 -1.58 3.49
C ASP A 61 -8.01 -2.76 2.67
N ASP A 62 -8.04 -2.63 1.35
CA ASP A 62 -8.49 -3.70 0.46
C ASP A 62 -7.59 -4.94 0.58
N ILE A 63 -6.27 -4.78 0.64
CA ILE A 63 -5.34 -5.90 0.78
C ILE A 63 -5.49 -6.57 2.15
N TYR A 64 -5.60 -5.79 3.23
CA TYR A 64 -5.78 -6.27 4.60
C TYR A 64 -7.10 -7.02 4.80
N LEU A 65 -8.21 -6.53 4.23
CA LEU A 65 -9.53 -7.15 4.43
C LEU A 65 -9.73 -8.44 3.60
N ASN A 66 -8.94 -8.64 2.53
CA ASN A 66 -9.12 -9.75 1.60
C ASN A 66 -8.12 -10.91 1.78
N ASN A 67 -7.15 -10.80 2.70
CA ASN A 67 -6.10 -11.79 2.97
C ASN A 67 -6.00 -12.14 4.45
#